data_AF-A0A5K1D5E2-F1
#
_entry.id   AF-A0A5K1D5E2-F1
#
_cell.length_a   1.000
_cell.length_b   1.000
_cell.length_c   1.000
_cell.angle_alpha   90.00
_cell.angle_beta   90.00
_cell.angle_gamma   90.00
#
_symmetry.space_group_name_H-M   'P 1'
#
loop_
_entity.id
_entity.type
_entity.pdbx_description
1 polymer ?
#
loop_
_entity_poly.entity_id
_entity_poly.type
_entity_poly.pdbx_seq_one_letter_code
_entity_poly.pdbx_strand_id
1 'polypeptide(L)' 'TWIMHCHFDSHLPMGLGTVFLVENGPTPSTCLPPPPDDYPTC' A
#
# COMPACT_ATOMS: atom_id res chain seq x y z
N THR A 1 1.69 -1.59 1.39
CA THR A 1 0.31 -2.03 1.05
C THR A 1 0.04 -1.73 -0.41
N TRP A 2 -1.01 -2.30 -1.00
CA TRP A 2 -1.42 -2.04 -2.39
C TRP A 2 -2.81 -1.41 -2.43
N ILE A 3 -2.94 -0.25 -3.07
CA ILE A 3 -4.24 0.43 -3.23
C ILE A 3 -4.94 -0.14 -4.46
N MET A 4 -6.18 -0.56 -4.29
CA MET A 4 -7.10 -0.84 -5.39
C MET A 4 -8.26 0.12 -5.27
N HIS A 5 -8.51 0.91 -6.32
CA HIS A 5 -9.57 1.92 -6.29
C HIS A 5 -10.19 2.13 -7.67
N CYS A 6 -11.35 2.77 -7.68
CA CYS A 6 -11.93 3.30 -8.90
C CYS A 6 -11.04 4.43 -9.42
N HIS A 7 -10.61 4.34 -10.69
CA HIS A 7 -9.72 5.32 -11.31
C HIS A 7 -10.45 6.60 -11.77
N PHE A 8 -11.68 6.82 -11.30
CA PHE A 8 -12.36 8.09 -11.42
C PHE A 8 -12.15 8.86 -10.10
N ASP A 9 -11.34 9.91 -10.15
CA ASP A 9 -10.84 10.61 -8.96
C ASP A 9 -11.94 11.09 -8.02
N SER A 10 -13.09 11.51 -8.53
CA SER A 10 -14.22 11.92 -7.68
C SER A 10 -14.73 10.78 -6.80
N HIS A 11 -14.61 9.52 -7.23
CA HIS A 11 -15.09 8.36 -6.49
C HIS A 11 -14.13 7.91 -5.38
N LEU A 12 -12.83 8.25 -5.46
CA LEU A 12 -11.86 7.90 -4.43
C LEU A 12 -12.22 8.48 -3.05
N PRO A 13 -12.50 9.80 -2.87
CA PRO A 13 -12.91 10.36 -1.58
C PRO A 13 -14.31 9.92 -1.14
N MET A 14 -15.14 9.36 -2.05
CA MET A 14 -16.43 8.76 -1.69
C MET A 14 -16.27 7.35 -1.07
N GLY A 15 -15.05 6.79 -1.07
CA GLY A 15 -14.75 5.49 -0.47
C GLY A 15 -14.72 4.32 -1.46
N LEU A 16 -14.67 4.57 -2.78
CA LEU A 16 -14.48 3.50 -3.77
C LEU A 16 -13.00 3.14 -3.91
N GLY A 17 -12.42 2.77 -2.78
CA GLY A 17 -11.05 2.30 -2.67
C GLY A 17 -10.94 1.30 -1.53
N THR A 18 -10.02 0.36 -1.68
CA THR A 18 -9.62 -0.57 -0.64
C THR A 18 -8.11 -0.78 -0.71
N VAL A 19 -7.57 -1.42 0.31
CA VAL A 19 -6.15 -1.67 0.44
C VAL A 19 -5.93 -3.14 0.69
N PHE A 20 -5.01 -3.73 -0.07
CA PHE A 20 -4.50 -5.06 0.19
C PHE A 20 -3.22 -4.96 1.02
N LEU A 21 -3.22 -5.60 2.19
CA LEU A 21 -2.02 -5.93 2.93
C LEU A 21 -1.53 -7.30 2.45
N VAL A 22 -0.35 -7.33 1.84
CA VAL A 22 0.31 -8.59 1.47
C VAL A 22 1.39 -8.84 2.50
N GLU A 23 1.27 -9.95 3.23
CA GLU A 23 2.24 -10.34 4.25
C GLU A 23 3.56 -10.79 3.63
N ASN A 24 4.64 -10.70 4.40
CA ASN A 24 5.95 -11.15 3.96
C ASN A 24 5.97 -12.68 3.78
N GLY A 25 6.58 -13.12 2.68
CA GLY A 25 6.82 -14.53 2.43
C GLY A 25 8.01 -15.10 3.22
N PRO A 26 8.30 -16.40 3.07
CA PRO A 26 9.28 -17.11 3.87
C PRO A 26 10.75 -16.83 3.48
N THR A 27 11.00 -16.15 2.36
CA THR A 27 12.36 -15.89 1.86
C THR A 27 12.68 -14.38 1.86
N PRO A 28 13.96 -13.99 1.94
CA PRO A 28 14.33 -12.57 1.84
C PRO A 28 13.84 -11.91 0.54
N SER A 29 13.77 -12.65 -0.57
CA SER A 29 13.26 -12.15 -1.86
C SER A 29 11.74 -11.94 -1.91
N THR A 30 11.00 -12.44 -0.92
CA THR A 30 9.54 -12.31 -0.79
C THR A 30 9.14 -11.48 0.43
N CYS A 31 10.11 -10.78 1.03
CA CYS A 31 9.93 -9.89 2.16
C CYS A 31 10.21 -8.45 1.73
N LEU A 32 9.46 -7.49 2.27
CA LEU A 32 9.72 -6.08 2.04
C LEU A 32 10.98 -5.62 2.80
N PRO A 33 11.77 -4.68 2.24
CA PRO A 33 12.84 -4.02 2.97
C PRO A 33 12.29 -3.09 4.06
N PRO A 34 13.11 -2.69 5.05
CA PRO A 34 12.71 -1.67 6.02
C PRO A 34 12.42 -0.32 5.35
N PRO A 35 11.59 0.54 5.98
CA PRO A 35 11.37 1.90 5.49
C PRO A 35 12.67 2.70 5.39
N PRO A 36 12.82 3.60 4.40
CA PRO A 36 13.91 4.58 4.36
C PRO A 36 13.92 5.51 5.57
N ASP A 37 15.10 6.02 5.94
CA ASP A 37 15.27 6.92 7.08
C ASP A 37 14.62 8.30 6.89
N ASP A 38 14.41 8.72 5.64
CA ASP A 38 13.84 10.01 5.25
C ASP A 38 12.31 9.97 4.99
N TYR A 39 11.65 8.90 5.44
CA TYR A 39 10.22 8.73 5.23
C TYR A 39 9.40 9.84 5.95
N PRO A 40 8.40 10.46 5.29
CA PRO A 40 7.59 11.51 5.90
C PRO A 40 6.91 11.05 7.20
N THR A 41 6.83 11.94 8.18
CA THR A 41 6.09 11.69 9.42
C THR A 41 4.58 11.77 9.17
N CYS A 42 3.82 10.87 9.81
CA CYS A 42 2.37 10.84 9.75
C CYS A 42 1.71 12.06 10.41
#